data_AF-A0A4V2BGZ2-F1
#
_entry.id   AF-A0A4V2BGZ2-F1
#
_cell.length_a   1.000
_cell.length_b   1.000
_cell.length_c   1.000
_cell.angle_alpha   90.00
_cell.angle_beta   90.00
_cell.angle_gamma   90.00
#
_symmetry.space_group_name_H-M   'P 1'
#
loop_
_entity.id
_entity.type
_entity.pdbx_description
1 polymer ?
#
loop_
_entity_poly.entity_id
_entity_poly.type
_entity_poly.pdbx_seq_one_letter_code
_entity_poly.pdbx_strand_id
1 'polypeptide(L)'
;MQGNGIGPHHMQAPKTQRAPAGFLAGMLPDSWRRRSWRALSPLERQQLTEAQVRATRPIIGGVVFAGAMVLGMTGLFEAVGLAPGIGYPSWLTLSMAVVVAGCAYAIGRLESWRGRLALTLLGTVLLGIFLSVPLPGNTSQLAIRTGLFQLVPIALLALLSQRPSGLLMVALMVTLAALRMQLHGAPSSGAAVYWLFTATTVGFGLLIGGYRMDFAIAALLMRNRLRQQAVTDALTGLINREGWNREAIAAYAVAHECAQPLSLAFFDIDHFKSVNDTHGHDAGDRV
;
A
#
# COMPACT_ATOMS: atom_id res chain seq x y z
N MET A 1 -40.04 56.42 -38.11
CA MET A 1 -39.03 57.10 -37.27
C MET A 1 -38.77 56.20 -36.07
N GLN A 2 -37.98 55.15 -36.24
CA GLN A 2 -36.56 55.05 -35.85
C GLN A 2 -36.30 55.36 -34.37
N GLY A 3 -35.97 54.30 -33.62
CA GLY A 3 -35.53 54.31 -32.23
C GLY A 3 -35.09 52.91 -31.81
N ASN A 4 -33.81 52.60 -32.05
CA ASN A 4 -33.04 51.41 -31.64
C ASN A 4 -33.18 51.13 -30.12
N GLY A 5 -32.91 49.95 -29.54
CA GLY A 5 -32.19 48.76 -29.95
C GLY A 5 -31.94 47.88 -28.71
N ILE A 6 -31.53 46.65 -28.96
CA ILE A 6 -31.49 45.46 -28.09
C ILE A 6 -30.38 45.51 -27.02
N GLY A 7 -30.60 44.85 -25.88
CA GLY A 7 -29.52 44.29 -25.06
C GLY A 7 -29.99 43.51 -23.82
N PRO A 8 -29.91 42.17 -23.77
CA PRO A 8 -30.19 41.40 -22.55
C PRO A 8 -29.00 41.53 -21.57
N HIS A 9 -29.31 41.90 -20.32
CA HIS A 9 -28.32 41.93 -19.24
C HIS A 9 -27.82 40.51 -18.93
N HIS A 10 -26.65 40.18 -19.47
CA HIS A 10 -25.84 39.07 -19.00
C HIS A 10 -25.38 39.35 -17.55
N MET A 11 -26.01 38.69 -16.57
CA MET A 11 -25.36 38.43 -15.29
C MET A 11 -24.18 37.49 -15.55
N GLN A 12 -22.98 38.04 -15.65
CA GLN A 12 -21.76 37.26 -15.49
C GLN A 12 -21.66 36.86 -14.02
N ALA A 13 -21.84 35.57 -13.74
CA ALA A 13 -21.44 34.98 -12.48
C ALA A 13 -19.96 35.32 -12.20
N PRO A 14 -19.57 35.62 -10.94
CA PRO A 14 -18.20 35.93 -10.63
C PRO A 14 -17.31 34.77 -11.06
N LYS A 15 -16.32 35.07 -11.91
CA LYS A 15 -15.26 34.12 -12.28
C LYS A 15 -14.68 33.57 -11.00
N THR A 16 -14.94 32.30 -10.70
CA THR A 16 -14.24 31.56 -9.66
C THR A 16 -12.76 31.59 -10.03
N GLN A 17 -11.99 32.50 -9.41
CA GLN A 17 -10.54 32.39 -9.38
C GLN A 17 -10.24 31.03 -8.77
N ARG A 18 -9.83 30.08 -9.61
CA ARG A 18 -9.21 28.84 -9.11
C ARG A 18 -8.05 29.30 -8.25
N ALA A 19 -8.12 29.01 -6.95
CA ALA A 19 -7.01 29.20 -6.05
C ALA A 19 -5.76 28.56 -6.69
N PRO A 20 -4.62 29.26 -6.78
CA PRO A 20 -3.40 28.66 -7.29
C PRO A 20 -3.11 27.40 -6.46
N ALA A 21 -2.73 26.32 -7.13
CA ALA A 21 -2.52 24.99 -6.55
C ALA A 21 -1.48 24.91 -5.41
N GLY A 22 -0.94 26.05 -4.95
CA GLY A 22 -0.01 26.19 -3.85
C GLY A 22 -0.60 26.77 -2.54
N PHE A 23 -1.84 27.29 -2.52
CA PHE A 23 -2.35 27.95 -1.29
C PHE A 23 -2.59 26.96 -0.13
N LEU A 24 -3.16 25.78 -0.43
CA LEU A 24 -3.32 24.71 0.56
C LEU A 24 -2.00 24.01 0.91
N ALA A 25 -0.99 24.10 0.05
CA ALA A 25 0.34 23.56 0.33
C ALA A 25 1.08 24.38 1.41
N GLY A 26 0.69 25.65 1.63
CA GLY A 26 1.26 26.56 2.62
C GLY A 26 0.85 26.32 4.07
N MET A 27 -0.35 25.76 4.31
CA MET A 27 -0.94 25.59 5.65
C MET A 27 -0.51 24.31 6.37
N LEU A 28 0.14 23.37 5.69
CA LEU A 28 0.59 22.13 6.33
C LEU A 28 1.92 22.38 7.05
N PRO A 29 2.08 21.96 8.32
CA PRO A 29 3.35 22.05 9.02
C PRO A 29 4.46 21.37 8.20
N ASP A 30 5.68 21.91 8.22
CA ASP A 30 6.81 21.39 7.42
C ASP A 30 7.13 19.91 7.66
N SER A 31 6.74 19.38 8.83
CA SER A 31 6.81 17.95 9.18
C SER A 31 5.92 17.06 8.31
N TRP A 32 4.84 17.61 7.73
CA TRP A 32 3.94 16.92 6.80
C TRP A 32 4.36 17.07 5.34
N ARG A 33 5.07 18.15 4.98
CA ARG A 33 5.55 18.39 3.60
C ARG A 33 6.65 17.42 3.15
N ARG A 34 7.41 16.82 4.08
CA ARG A 34 8.60 15.97 3.77
C ARG A 34 8.40 14.45 3.86
N ARG A 35 7.17 13.95 3.98
CA ARG A 35 6.89 12.48 4.04
C ARG A 35 6.21 11.93 2.79
N SER A 36 6.31 12.62 1.66
CA SER A 36 5.66 12.14 0.44
C SER A 36 6.56 11.17 -0.32
N TRP A 37 5.96 10.15 -0.92
CA TRP A 37 6.64 9.22 -1.84
C TRP A 37 7.52 9.91 -2.91
N ARG A 38 7.12 11.12 -3.33
CA ARG A 38 7.85 11.91 -4.34
C ARG A 38 9.18 12.48 -3.82
N ALA A 39 9.32 12.65 -2.50
CA ALA A 39 10.54 13.15 -1.88
C ALA A 39 11.66 12.11 -1.82
N LEU A 40 11.33 10.82 -1.91
CA LEU A 40 12.30 9.73 -1.93
C LEU A 40 13.06 9.70 -3.26
N SER A 41 14.34 9.36 -3.21
CA SER A 41 15.15 9.07 -4.40
C SER A 41 14.62 7.83 -5.15
N PRO A 42 14.91 7.68 -6.45
CA PRO A 42 14.49 6.50 -7.22
C PRO A 42 14.93 5.17 -6.58
N LEU A 43 16.15 5.13 -6.02
CA LEU A 43 16.71 3.95 -5.37
C LEU A 43 15.98 3.62 -4.05
N GLU A 44 15.70 4.62 -3.21
CA GLU A 44 14.91 4.42 -1.98
C GLU A 44 13.49 3.95 -2.29
N ARG A 45 12.86 4.50 -3.34
CA ARG A 45 11.53 4.03 -3.80
C ARG A 45 11.59 2.57 -4.20
N GLN A 46 12.59 2.16 -4.98
CA GLN A 46 12.75 0.77 -5.40
C GLN A 46 12.96 -0.15 -4.20
N GLN A 47 13.88 0.18 -3.30
CA GLN A 47 14.14 -0.60 -2.09
C GLN A 47 12.90 -0.72 -1.20
N LEU A 48 12.15 0.37 -1.03
CA LEU A 48 10.91 0.38 -0.25
C LEU A 48 9.84 -0.51 -0.89
N THR A 49 9.64 -0.38 -2.21
CA THR A 49 8.69 -1.22 -2.94
C THR A 49 9.06 -2.69 -2.87
N GLU A 50 10.33 -3.04 -3.06
CA GLU A 50 10.79 -4.42 -2.96
C GLU A 50 10.61 -4.98 -1.54
N ALA A 51 10.95 -4.19 -0.52
CA ALA A 51 10.74 -4.56 0.88
C ALA A 51 9.26 -4.81 1.17
N GLN A 52 8.36 -3.94 0.69
CA GLN A 52 6.92 -4.12 0.84
C GLN A 52 6.38 -5.32 0.06
N VAL A 53 6.85 -5.56 -1.17
CA VAL A 53 6.49 -6.73 -1.97
C VAL A 53 6.89 -8.02 -1.26
N ARG A 54 8.08 -8.06 -0.67
CA ARG A 54 8.55 -9.21 0.13
C ARG A 54 7.72 -9.38 1.40
N ALA A 55 7.50 -8.30 2.17
CA ALA A 55 6.74 -8.34 3.40
C ALA A 55 5.27 -8.76 3.21
N THR A 56 4.65 -8.38 2.10
CA THR A 56 3.25 -8.70 1.80
C THR A 56 3.04 -10.11 1.20
N ARG A 57 4.12 -10.79 0.81
CA ARG A 57 4.06 -12.13 0.18
C ARG A 57 3.26 -13.16 0.99
N PRO A 58 3.60 -13.47 2.25
CA PRO A 58 2.84 -14.45 3.03
C PRO A 58 1.44 -13.92 3.40
N ILE A 59 1.30 -12.61 3.58
CA ILE A 59 0.06 -11.99 4.06
C ILE A 59 -1.05 -12.09 3.02
N ILE A 60 -0.75 -11.84 1.73
CA ILE A 60 -1.75 -11.97 0.66
C ILE A 60 -2.25 -13.42 0.58
N GLY A 61 -1.34 -14.39 0.61
CA GLY A 61 -1.72 -15.81 0.65
C GLY A 61 -2.61 -16.13 1.87
N GLY A 62 -2.23 -15.64 3.06
CA GLY A 62 -3.03 -15.83 4.28
C GLY A 62 -4.44 -15.25 4.19
N VAL A 63 -4.61 -14.06 3.62
CA VAL A 63 -5.93 -13.44 3.42
C VAL A 63 -6.81 -14.26 2.47
N VAL A 64 -6.25 -14.71 1.34
CA VAL A 64 -6.99 -15.56 0.38
C VAL A 64 -7.33 -16.91 1.01
N PHE A 65 -6.42 -17.48 1.82
CA PHE A 65 -6.66 -18.72 2.55
C PHE A 65 -7.77 -18.59 3.60
N ALA A 66 -7.82 -17.47 4.34
CA ALA A 66 -8.92 -17.21 5.26
C ALA A 66 -10.28 -17.15 4.52
N GLY A 67 -10.32 -16.55 3.33
CA GLY A 67 -11.50 -16.60 2.46
C GLY A 67 -11.88 -18.03 2.04
N ALA A 68 -10.88 -18.86 1.69
CA ALA A 68 -11.08 -20.27 1.39
C ALA A 68 -11.65 -21.04 2.60
N MET A 69 -11.17 -20.76 3.82
CA MET A 69 -11.71 -21.37 5.04
C MET A 69 -13.17 -21.00 5.27
N VAL A 70 -13.54 -19.73 5.12
CA VAL A 70 -14.95 -19.30 5.24
C VAL A 70 -15.83 -20.03 4.23
N LEU A 71 -15.38 -20.14 2.98
CA LEU A 71 -16.10 -20.87 1.93
C LEU A 71 -16.21 -22.37 2.26
N GLY A 72 -15.14 -22.98 2.74
CA GLY A 72 -15.10 -24.39 3.15
C GLY A 72 -16.02 -24.69 4.34
N MET A 73 -16.01 -23.83 5.36
CA MET A 73 -16.91 -23.93 6.52
C MET A 73 -18.37 -23.81 6.08
N THR A 74 -18.67 -22.89 5.17
CA THR A 74 -20.02 -22.71 4.61
C THR A 74 -20.51 -24.01 3.94
N GLY A 75 -19.68 -24.62 3.09
CA GLY A 75 -20.03 -25.88 2.43
C GLY A 75 -20.11 -27.06 3.40
N LEU A 76 -19.26 -27.12 4.43
CA LEU A 76 -19.27 -28.17 5.44
C LEU A 76 -20.53 -28.11 6.30
N PHE A 77 -20.92 -26.93 6.77
CA PHE A 77 -22.13 -26.75 7.58
C PHE A 77 -23.40 -27.14 6.81
N GLU A 78 -23.46 -26.83 5.52
CA GLU A 78 -24.53 -27.30 4.64
C GLU A 78 -24.53 -28.82 4.50
N ALA A 79 -23.36 -29.45 4.29
CA ALA A 79 -23.26 -30.90 4.12
C ALA A 79 -23.73 -31.69 5.35
N VAL A 80 -23.55 -31.13 6.55
CA VAL A 80 -23.93 -31.77 7.82
C VAL A 80 -25.33 -31.31 8.30
N GLY A 81 -25.98 -30.40 7.58
CA GLY A 81 -27.32 -29.89 7.92
C GLY A 81 -27.36 -28.90 9.08
N LEU A 82 -26.22 -28.28 9.43
CA LEU A 82 -26.09 -27.30 10.52
C LEU A 82 -26.57 -25.90 10.13
N ALA A 83 -26.44 -25.54 8.86
CA ALA A 83 -26.86 -24.23 8.34
C ALA A 83 -27.22 -24.35 6.85
N PRO A 84 -28.10 -23.48 6.33
CA PRO A 84 -28.32 -23.40 4.89
C PRO A 84 -27.06 -22.94 4.17
N GLY A 85 -26.81 -23.49 2.98
CA GLY A 85 -25.68 -23.11 2.12
C GLY A 85 -25.79 -21.71 1.52
N ILE A 86 -24.95 -21.45 0.52
CA ILE A 86 -24.95 -20.20 -0.29
C ILE A 86 -25.64 -20.36 -1.66
N GLY A 87 -26.39 -21.46 -1.79
CA GLY A 87 -27.25 -21.74 -2.93
C GLY A 87 -26.65 -22.70 -3.95
N TYR A 88 -25.41 -23.13 -3.73
CA TYR A 88 -24.74 -24.22 -4.44
C TYR A 88 -24.76 -25.48 -3.59
N PRO A 89 -24.79 -26.68 -4.22
CA PRO A 89 -24.57 -27.92 -3.49
C PRO A 89 -23.27 -27.88 -2.69
N SER A 90 -23.30 -28.42 -1.47
CA SER A 90 -22.18 -28.41 -0.53
C SER A 90 -20.87 -28.94 -1.13
N TRP A 91 -20.93 -30.02 -1.92
CA TRP A 91 -19.75 -30.60 -2.59
C TRP A 91 -19.05 -29.61 -3.54
N LEU A 92 -19.82 -28.75 -4.22
CA LEU A 92 -19.29 -27.77 -5.17
C LEU A 92 -18.65 -26.60 -4.42
N THR A 93 -19.30 -26.14 -3.35
CA THR A 93 -18.76 -25.11 -2.46
C THR A 93 -17.44 -25.57 -1.82
N LEU A 94 -17.38 -26.82 -1.35
CA LEU A 94 -16.16 -27.43 -0.81
C LEU A 94 -15.05 -27.57 -1.86
N SER A 95 -15.39 -28.01 -3.08
CA SER A 95 -14.43 -28.10 -4.18
C SER A 95 -13.84 -26.74 -4.53
N MET A 96 -14.68 -25.70 -4.57
CA MET A 96 -14.20 -24.33 -4.81
C MET A 96 -13.31 -23.85 -3.65
N ALA A 97 -13.65 -24.15 -2.40
CA ALA A 97 -12.80 -23.81 -1.25
C ALA A 97 -11.39 -24.43 -1.38
N VAL A 98 -11.28 -25.68 -1.84
CA VAL A 98 -9.99 -26.33 -2.11
C VAL A 98 -9.22 -25.60 -3.22
N VAL A 99 -9.89 -25.21 -4.31
CA VAL A 99 -9.27 -24.44 -5.40
C VAL A 99 -8.75 -23.09 -4.90
N VAL A 100 -9.55 -22.35 -4.13
CA VAL A 100 -9.13 -21.05 -3.56
C VAL A 100 -7.96 -21.24 -2.57
N ALA A 101 -7.97 -22.30 -1.76
CA ALA A 101 -6.86 -22.63 -0.86
C ALA A 101 -5.57 -22.97 -1.63
N GLY A 102 -5.68 -23.71 -2.74
CA GLY A 102 -4.55 -23.99 -3.64
C GLY A 102 -3.97 -22.71 -4.26
N CYS A 103 -4.83 -21.80 -4.73
CA CYS A 103 -4.42 -20.47 -5.20
C CYS A 103 -3.73 -19.67 -4.08
N ALA A 104 -4.29 -19.67 -2.87
CA ALA A 104 -3.70 -18.98 -1.71
C ALA A 104 -2.28 -19.48 -1.38
N TYR A 105 -2.11 -20.80 -1.38
CA TYR A 105 -0.81 -21.44 -1.17
C TYR A 105 0.20 -21.06 -2.27
N ALA A 106 -0.22 -21.12 -3.54
CA ALA A 106 0.61 -20.71 -4.67
C ALA A 106 1.00 -19.23 -4.59
N ILE A 107 0.06 -18.33 -4.27
CA ILE A 107 0.34 -16.89 -4.10
C ILE A 107 1.40 -16.67 -2.99
N GLY A 108 1.29 -17.38 -1.87
CA GLY A 108 2.28 -17.29 -0.78
C GLY A 108 3.68 -17.79 -1.18
N ARG A 109 3.75 -18.75 -2.10
CA ARG A 109 5.00 -19.35 -2.62
C ARG A 109 5.63 -18.58 -3.78
N LEU A 110 4.89 -17.75 -4.51
CA LEU A 110 5.43 -17.03 -5.68
C LEU A 110 6.32 -15.84 -5.28
N GLU A 111 7.52 -15.79 -5.85
CA GLU A 111 8.48 -14.70 -5.64
C GLU A 111 8.22 -13.51 -6.56
N SER A 112 7.82 -13.82 -7.80
CA SER A 112 7.47 -12.81 -8.79
C SER A 112 6.20 -12.08 -8.38
N TRP A 113 6.32 -10.77 -8.17
CA TRP A 113 5.17 -9.90 -7.89
C TRP A 113 4.16 -9.89 -9.05
N ARG A 114 4.63 -10.05 -10.30
CA ARG A 114 3.77 -10.12 -11.49
C ARG A 114 2.94 -11.40 -11.48
N GLY A 115 3.58 -12.54 -11.18
CA GLY A 115 2.89 -13.84 -11.08
C GLY A 115 1.85 -13.83 -9.96
N ARG A 116 2.21 -13.29 -8.79
CA ARG A 116 1.26 -13.10 -7.69
C ARG A 116 0.07 -12.23 -8.08
N LEU A 117 0.33 -11.09 -8.71
CA LEU A 117 -0.73 -10.19 -9.17
C LEU A 117 -1.66 -10.90 -10.15
N ALA A 118 -1.11 -11.57 -11.17
CA ALA A 118 -1.88 -12.31 -12.15
C ALA A 118 -2.75 -13.38 -11.50
N LEU A 119 -2.19 -14.18 -10.59
CA LEU A 119 -2.92 -15.24 -9.88
C LEU A 119 -3.99 -14.66 -8.95
N THR A 120 -3.72 -13.52 -8.30
CA THR A 120 -4.71 -12.83 -7.45
C THR A 120 -5.86 -12.29 -8.29
N LEU A 121 -5.58 -11.61 -9.41
CA LEU A 121 -6.61 -11.08 -10.31
C LEU A 121 -7.45 -12.22 -10.91
N LEU A 122 -6.80 -13.29 -11.38
CA LEU A 122 -7.46 -14.48 -11.91
C LEU A 122 -8.34 -15.15 -10.84
N GLY A 123 -7.82 -15.33 -9.63
CA GLY A 123 -8.57 -15.88 -8.50
C GLY A 123 -9.79 -15.03 -8.16
N THR A 124 -9.66 -13.71 -8.12
CA THR A 124 -10.78 -12.77 -7.91
C THR A 124 -11.83 -12.88 -9.00
N VAL A 125 -11.43 -13.02 -10.28
CA VAL A 125 -12.37 -13.22 -11.39
C VAL A 125 -13.11 -14.55 -11.24
N LEU A 126 -12.38 -15.66 -11.03
CA LEU A 126 -12.98 -17.00 -10.93
C LEU A 126 -13.93 -17.10 -9.74
N LEU A 127 -13.52 -16.58 -8.58
CA LEU A 127 -14.37 -16.51 -7.39
C LEU A 127 -15.57 -15.58 -7.63
N GLY A 128 -15.36 -14.45 -8.33
CA GLY A 128 -16.43 -13.53 -8.72
C GLY A 128 -17.47 -14.18 -9.63
N ILE A 129 -17.04 -14.94 -10.63
CA ILE A 129 -17.92 -15.71 -11.53
C ILE A 129 -18.70 -16.73 -10.71
N PHE A 130 -18.02 -17.54 -9.90
CA PHE A 130 -18.65 -18.55 -9.05
C PHE A 130 -19.68 -17.93 -8.10
N LEU A 131 -19.37 -16.83 -7.44
CA LEU A 131 -20.33 -16.17 -6.55
C LEU A 131 -21.44 -15.41 -7.31
N SER A 132 -21.34 -15.28 -8.64
CA SER A 132 -22.31 -14.56 -9.47
C SER A 132 -23.27 -15.48 -10.21
N VAL A 133 -22.85 -16.63 -10.74
CA VAL A 133 -23.75 -17.51 -11.51
C VAL A 133 -24.92 -18.02 -10.62
N PRO A 134 -26.18 -17.79 -10.96
CA PRO A 134 -27.30 -18.31 -10.18
C PRO A 134 -27.63 -19.73 -10.63
N LEU A 135 -27.83 -20.64 -9.68
CA LEU A 135 -28.50 -21.91 -9.99
C LEU A 135 -30.02 -21.68 -10.10
N PRO A 136 -30.71 -22.40 -11.01
CA PRO A 136 -32.16 -22.32 -11.12
C PRO A 136 -32.84 -22.52 -9.76
N GLY A 137 -33.72 -21.58 -9.38
CA GLY A 137 -34.47 -21.64 -8.11
C GLY A 137 -33.80 -21.05 -6.87
N ASN A 138 -32.56 -20.56 -6.93
CA ASN A 138 -31.81 -20.10 -5.74
C ASN A 138 -31.38 -18.62 -5.79
N THR A 139 -32.22 -17.75 -6.36
CA THR A 139 -31.94 -16.32 -6.55
C THR A 139 -31.95 -15.51 -5.25
N SER A 140 -32.66 -15.98 -4.21
CA SER A 140 -32.75 -15.32 -2.89
C SER A 140 -31.40 -15.20 -2.17
N GLN A 141 -30.43 -16.06 -2.49
CA GLN A 141 -29.12 -16.09 -1.84
C GLN A 141 -28.07 -15.18 -2.49
N LEU A 142 -28.45 -14.39 -3.51
CA LEU A 142 -27.54 -13.52 -4.24
C LEU A 142 -26.92 -12.42 -3.36
N ALA A 143 -27.65 -11.93 -2.35
CA ALA A 143 -27.17 -10.91 -1.42
C ALA A 143 -26.00 -11.42 -0.55
N ILE A 144 -26.13 -12.62 0.03
CA ILE A 144 -25.08 -13.25 0.85
C ILE A 144 -23.82 -13.48 0.02
N ARG A 145 -23.97 -14.02 -1.20
CA ARG A 145 -22.85 -14.23 -2.14
C ARG A 145 -22.16 -12.92 -2.53
N THR A 146 -22.92 -11.82 -2.62
CA THR A 146 -22.36 -10.49 -2.88
C THR A 146 -21.50 -10.00 -1.72
N GLY A 147 -21.97 -10.17 -0.48
CA GLY A 147 -21.21 -9.80 0.72
C GLY A 147 -19.88 -10.56 0.81
N LEU A 148 -19.90 -11.87 0.61
CA LEU A 148 -18.69 -12.72 0.61
C LEU A 148 -17.67 -12.27 -0.44
N PHE A 149 -18.12 -11.86 -1.62
CA PHE A 149 -17.23 -11.35 -2.67
C PHE A 149 -16.52 -10.04 -2.27
N GLN A 150 -17.19 -9.15 -1.52
CA GLN A 150 -16.64 -7.83 -1.18
C GLN A 150 -15.62 -7.88 -0.02
N LEU A 151 -15.64 -8.92 0.83
CA LEU A 151 -14.74 -9.01 1.99
C LEU A 151 -13.26 -9.20 1.62
N VAL A 152 -12.97 -10.06 0.65
CA VAL A 152 -11.59 -10.42 0.27
C VAL A 152 -10.85 -9.24 -0.41
N PRO A 153 -11.48 -8.51 -1.36
CA PRO A 153 -10.79 -7.43 -2.06
C PRO A 153 -10.42 -6.21 -1.21
N ILE A 154 -11.14 -5.92 -0.11
CA ILE A 154 -10.75 -4.85 0.84
C ILE A 154 -9.31 -5.09 1.32
N ALA A 155 -9.06 -6.29 1.83
CA ALA A 155 -7.77 -6.69 2.33
C ALA A 155 -6.73 -6.80 1.21
N LEU A 156 -7.09 -7.31 0.03
CA LEU A 156 -6.16 -7.41 -1.10
C LEU A 156 -5.71 -6.04 -1.62
N LEU A 157 -6.62 -5.07 -1.77
CA LEU A 157 -6.27 -3.71 -2.19
C LEU A 157 -5.31 -3.05 -1.21
N ALA A 158 -5.56 -3.23 0.10
CA ALA A 158 -4.67 -2.77 1.14
C ALA A 158 -3.30 -3.45 1.09
N LEU A 159 -3.16 -4.63 0.47
CA LEU A 159 -1.92 -5.41 0.40
C LEU A 159 -1.06 -5.12 -0.83
N LEU A 160 -1.62 -4.60 -1.92
CA LEU A 160 -0.87 -4.27 -3.13
C LEU A 160 0.04 -3.06 -2.92
N SER A 161 1.34 -3.24 -3.14
CA SER A 161 2.36 -2.19 -2.91
C SER A 161 2.63 -1.35 -4.15
N GLN A 162 2.36 -1.90 -5.34
CA GLN A 162 2.58 -1.23 -6.62
C GLN A 162 1.33 -0.45 -7.03
N ARG A 163 1.50 0.83 -7.36
CA ARG A 163 0.40 1.69 -7.87
C ARG A 163 -0.38 1.07 -9.04
N PRO A 164 0.25 0.58 -10.12
CA PRO A 164 -0.50 0.00 -11.23
C PRO A 164 -1.30 -1.23 -10.80
N SER A 165 -0.79 -2.05 -9.87
CA SER A 165 -1.49 -3.21 -9.35
C SER A 165 -2.77 -2.83 -8.60
N GLY A 166 -2.70 -1.81 -7.75
CA GLY A 166 -3.87 -1.29 -7.05
C GLY A 166 -4.93 -0.77 -8.02
N LEU A 167 -4.53 0.01 -9.03
CA LEU A 167 -5.45 0.52 -10.06
C LEU A 167 -6.11 -0.60 -10.87
N LEU A 168 -5.34 -1.62 -11.27
CA LEU A 168 -5.87 -2.78 -11.98
C LEU A 168 -6.90 -3.54 -11.14
N MET A 169 -6.63 -3.73 -9.85
CA MET A 169 -7.58 -4.37 -8.94
C MET A 169 -8.85 -3.54 -8.77
N VAL A 170 -8.74 -2.22 -8.58
CA VAL A 170 -9.91 -1.33 -8.50
C VAL A 170 -10.73 -1.38 -9.78
N ALA A 171 -10.09 -1.28 -10.95
CA ALA A 171 -10.77 -1.39 -12.24
C ALA A 171 -11.50 -2.72 -12.36
N LEU A 172 -10.82 -3.83 -12.03
CA LEU A 172 -11.43 -5.16 -12.03
C LEU A 172 -12.65 -5.24 -11.11
N MET A 173 -12.55 -4.72 -9.88
CA MET A 173 -13.67 -4.73 -8.93
C MET A 173 -14.87 -3.96 -9.45
N VAL A 174 -14.66 -2.76 -9.98
CA VAL A 174 -15.74 -1.93 -10.54
C VAL A 174 -16.36 -2.61 -11.76
N THR A 175 -15.55 -3.21 -12.63
CA THR A 175 -16.04 -3.95 -13.81
C THR A 175 -16.85 -5.18 -13.41
N LEU A 176 -16.36 -6.00 -12.47
CA LEU A 176 -17.10 -7.17 -11.98
C LEU A 176 -18.40 -6.76 -11.29
N ALA A 177 -18.39 -5.66 -10.53
CA ALA A 177 -19.58 -5.11 -9.90
C ALA A 177 -20.63 -4.65 -10.93
N ALA A 178 -20.19 -3.92 -11.97
CA ALA A 178 -21.04 -3.47 -13.06
C ALA A 178 -21.65 -4.66 -13.83
N LEU A 179 -20.82 -5.65 -14.18
CA LEU A 179 -21.25 -6.84 -14.90
C LEU A 179 -22.28 -7.62 -14.09
N ARG A 180 -22.05 -7.80 -12.78
CA ARG A 180 -22.99 -8.49 -11.90
C ARG A 180 -24.35 -7.80 -11.85
N MET A 181 -24.36 -6.46 -11.76
CA MET A 181 -25.58 -5.65 -11.79
C MET A 181 -26.33 -5.82 -13.12
N GLN A 182 -25.63 -5.87 -14.26
CA GLN A 182 -26.26 -6.09 -15.56
C GLN A 182 -26.86 -7.50 -15.69
N LEU A 183 -26.18 -8.51 -15.17
CA LEU A 183 -26.62 -9.91 -15.27
C LEU A 183 -27.77 -10.26 -14.32
N HIS A 184 -27.81 -9.67 -13.12
CA HIS A 184 -28.76 -10.07 -12.07
C HIS A 184 -29.76 -8.99 -11.68
N GLY A 185 -29.61 -7.79 -12.24
CA GLY A 185 -30.38 -6.63 -11.83
C GLY A 185 -30.00 -6.13 -10.43
N ALA A 186 -30.77 -5.15 -9.97
CA ALA A 186 -30.61 -4.61 -8.64
C ALA A 186 -31.05 -5.62 -7.58
N PRO A 187 -30.31 -5.78 -6.46
CA PRO A 187 -30.83 -6.50 -5.31
C PRO A 187 -32.12 -5.83 -4.80
N SER A 188 -32.95 -6.57 -4.05
CA SER A 188 -34.21 -6.08 -3.49
C SER A 188 -34.04 -4.85 -2.57
N SER A 189 -32.85 -4.68 -2.00
CA SER A 189 -32.43 -3.50 -1.25
C SER A 189 -32.18 -2.25 -2.11
N GLY A 190 -32.24 -2.36 -3.44
CA GLY A 190 -31.98 -1.29 -4.41
C GLY A 190 -30.54 -1.25 -4.91
N ALA A 191 -30.36 -0.75 -6.14
CA ALA A 191 -29.06 -0.67 -6.81
C ALA A 191 -28.06 0.24 -6.07
N ALA A 192 -28.54 1.29 -5.40
CA ALA A 192 -27.71 2.23 -4.67
C ALA A 192 -26.93 1.54 -3.53
N VAL A 193 -27.56 0.60 -2.82
CA VAL A 193 -26.92 -0.14 -1.72
C VAL A 193 -25.76 -1.01 -2.23
N TYR A 194 -25.92 -1.62 -3.40
CA TYR A 194 -24.87 -2.43 -4.02
C TYR A 194 -23.63 -1.60 -4.40
N TRP A 195 -23.87 -0.44 -5.02
CA TRP A 195 -22.79 0.47 -5.38
C TRP A 195 -22.12 1.10 -4.17
N LEU A 196 -22.89 1.36 -3.10
CA LEU A 196 -22.35 1.79 -1.82
C LEU A 196 -21.37 0.75 -1.26
N PHE A 197 -21.74 -0.54 -1.20
CA PHE A 197 -20.81 -1.58 -0.72
C PHE A 197 -19.53 -1.68 -1.56
N THR A 198 -19.64 -1.54 -2.88
CA THR A 198 -18.48 -1.53 -3.78
C THR A 198 -17.59 -0.32 -3.53
N ALA A 199 -18.19 0.87 -3.42
CA ALA A 199 -17.48 2.11 -3.14
C ALA A 199 -16.81 2.09 -1.76
N THR A 200 -17.50 1.59 -0.74
CA THR A 200 -16.95 1.41 0.62
C THR A 200 -15.80 0.43 0.62
N THR A 201 -15.90 -0.68 -0.12
CA THR A 201 -14.83 -1.67 -0.25
C THR A 201 -13.57 -1.08 -0.89
N VAL A 202 -13.74 -0.40 -2.03
CA VAL A 202 -12.64 0.29 -2.71
C VAL A 202 -12.07 1.39 -1.84
N GLY A 203 -12.93 2.19 -1.19
CA GLY A 203 -12.55 3.29 -0.32
C GLY A 203 -11.71 2.83 0.86
N PHE A 204 -12.16 1.80 1.60
CA PHE A 204 -11.38 1.21 2.70
C PHE A 204 -10.08 0.60 2.21
N GLY A 205 -10.09 -0.15 1.11
CA GLY A 205 -8.87 -0.75 0.54
C GLY A 205 -7.82 0.31 0.19
N LEU A 206 -8.24 1.40 -0.46
CA LEU A 206 -7.36 2.52 -0.80
C LEU A 206 -6.88 3.30 0.44
N LEU A 207 -7.77 3.53 1.41
CA LEU A 207 -7.43 4.22 2.66
C LEU A 207 -6.39 3.44 3.47
N ILE A 208 -6.60 2.15 3.69
CA ILE A 208 -5.67 1.29 4.43
C ILE A 208 -4.35 1.16 3.67
N GLY A 209 -4.41 0.99 2.34
CA GLY A 209 -3.23 0.94 1.49
C GLY A 209 -2.40 2.23 1.56
N GLY A 210 -3.06 3.40 1.53
CA GLY A 210 -2.44 4.71 1.69
C GLY A 210 -1.80 4.89 3.07
N TYR A 211 -2.54 4.61 4.15
CA TYR A 211 -2.03 4.68 5.51
C TYR A 211 -0.79 3.82 5.72
N ARG A 212 -0.81 2.58 5.22
CA ARG A 212 0.35 1.69 5.31
C ARG A 212 1.54 2.22 4.51
N MET A 213 1.30 2.84 3.36
CA MET A 213 2.36 3.43 2.57
C MET A 213 3.05 4.57 3.32
N ASP A 214 2.26 5.46 3.92
CA ASP A 214 2.76 6.57 4.71
C ASP A 214 3.53 6.08 5.93
N PHE A 215 3.03 5.04 6.60
CA PHE A 215 3.73 4.38 7.71
C PHE A 215 5.08 3.80 7.26
N ALA A 216 5.12 3.11 6.13
CA ALA A 216 6.35 2.52 5.61
C ALA A 216 7.40 3.57 5.23
N ILE A 217 6.97 4.71 4.65
CA ILE A 217 7.85 5.85 4.38
C ILE A 217 8.36 6.46 5.69
N ALA A 218 7.49 6.67 6.68
CA ALA A 218 7.89 7.21 7.97
C ALA A 218 8.91 6.30 8.69
N ALA A 219 8.70 4.99 8.66
CA ALA A 219 9.62 4.01 9.21
C ALA A 219 10.98 4.03 8.51
N LEU A 220 11.00 4.13 7.18
CA LEU A 220 12.25 4.26 6.40
C LEU A 220 13.02 5.53 6.79
N LEU A 221 12.35 6.67 6.84
CA LEU A 221 12.97 7.94 7.21
C LEU A 221 13.50 7.93 8.65
N MET A 222 12.75 7.34 9.59
CA MET A 222 13.18 7.18 10.97
C MET A 222 14.42 6.29 11.07
N ARG A 223 14.42 5.15 10.37
CA ARG A 223 15.57 4.25 10.30
C ARG A 223 16.82 4.96 9.76
N ASN A 224 16.67 5.79 8.72
CA ASN A 224 17.78 6.55 8.16
C ASN A 224 18.33 7.60 9.16
N ARG A 225 17.45 8.28 9.91
CA ARG A 225 17.87 9.22 10.96
C ARG A 225 18.63 8.54 12.10
N LEU A 226 18.10 7.42 12.61
CA LEU A 226 18.77 6.64 13.66
C LEU A 226 20.14 6.14 13.17
N ARG A 227 20.22 5.71 11.90
CA ARG A 227 21.49 5.30 11.30
C ARG A 227 22.49 6.45 11.20
N GLN A 228 22.03 7.67 10.89
CA GLN A 228 22.90 8.85 10.89
C GLN A 228 23.43 9.15 12.28
N GLN A 229 22.55 9.19 13.29
CA GLN A 229 22.94 9.42 14.69
C GLN A 229 23.91 8.35 15.21
N ALA A 230 23.77 7.10 14.76
CA ALA A 230 24.65 6.01 15.16
C ALA A 230 26.06 6.10 14.54
N VAL A 231 26.26 6.82 13.43
CA VAL A 231 27.56 6.93 12.74
C VAL A 231 28.24 8.27 12.90
N THR A 232 27.64 9.20 13.65
CA THR A 232 28.17 10.54 13.94
C THR A 232 28.46 10.69 15.42
N ASP A 233 29.54 11.36 15.76
CA ASP A 233 29.83 11.81 17.12
C ASP A 233 28.91 12.99 17.49
N ALA A 234 28.31 12.93 18.68
CA ALA A 234 27.27 13.88 19.08
C ALA A 234 27.83 15.27 19.42
N LEU A 235 29.09 15.35 19.86
CA LEU A 235 29.74 16.60 20.24
C LEU A 235 30.25 17.35 19.01
N THR A 236 30.98 16.65 18.15
CA THR A 236 31.68 17.26 17.01
C THR A 236 30.86 17.24 15.71
N GLY A 237 29.85 16.38 15.60
CA GLY A 237 29.10 16.13 14.36
C GLY A 237 29.90 15.40 13.28
N LEU A 238 31.16 15.06 13.56
CA LEU A 238 32.02 14.28 12.66
C LEU A 238 31.57 12.81 12.64
N ILE A 239 32.05 12.05 11.66
CA ILE A 239 31.85 10.59 11.68
C ILE A 239 32.53 10.00 12.91
N ASN A 240 31.80 9.16 13.65
CA ASN A 240 32.39 8.45 14.77
C ASN A 240 33.24 7.26 14.27
N ARG A 241 33.86 6.53 15.19
CA ARG A 241 34.71 5.38 14.85
C ARG A 241 34.01 4.32 13.99
N GLU A 242 32.73 4.06 14.23
CA GLU A 242 31.96 3.09 13.42
C GLU A 242 31.70 3.64 12.01
N GLY A 243 31.31 4.91 11.90
CA GLY A 243 31.17 5.61 10.63
C GLY A 243 32.46 5.64 9.82
N TRP A 244 33.57 6.00 10.46
CA TRP A 244 34.90 6.02 9.85
C TRP A 244 35.31 4.64 9.33
N ASN A 245 35.16 3.57 10.12
CA ASN A 245 35.47 2.22 9.66
C ASN A 245 34.69 1.84 8.41
N ARG A 246 33.38 2.17 8.37
CA ARG A 246 32.53 1.86 7.22
C ARG A 246 32.97 2.60 5.96
N GLU A 247 33.20 3.91 6.06
CA GLU A 247 33.58 4.74 4.93
C GLU A 247 35.02 4.44 4.46
N ALA A 248 35.94 4.15 5.39
CA ALA A 248 37.31 3.76 5.06
C ALA A 248 37.37 2.45 4.25
N ILE A 249 36.58 1.44 4.63
CA ILE A 249 36.48 0.18 3.88
C ILE A 249 35.93 0.42 2.46
N ALA A 250 34.88 1.24 2.34
CA ALA A 250 34.29 1.57 1.05
C ALA A 250 35.27 2.34 0.15
N ALA A 251 35.96 3.35 0.69
CA ALA A 251 36.96 4.13 -0.02
C ALA A 251 38.14 3.27 -0.47
N TYR A 252 38.61 2.35 0.38
CA TYR A 252 39.66 1.39 0.04
C TYR A 252 39.25 0.48 -1.13
N ALA A 253 38.03 -0.08 -1.10
CA ALA A 253 37.54 -0.95 -2.16
C ALA A 253 37.51 -0.23 -3.53
N VAL A 254 36.98 1.00 -3.55
CA VAL A 254 36.93 1.82 -4.77
C VAL A 254 38.33 2.17 -5.28
N ALA A 255 39.23 2.60 -4.39
CA ALA A 255 40.60 2.94 -4.76
C ALA A 255 41.36 1.72 -5.30
N HIS A 256 41.13 0.54 -4.71
CA HIS A 256 41.73 -0.71 -5.14
C HIS A 256 41.22 -1.15 -6.53
N GLU A 257 39.91 -1.13 -6.74
CA GLU A 257 39.31 -1.48 -8.04
C GLU A 257 39.72 -0.53 -9.17
N CYS A 258 39.82 0.77 -8.87
CA CYS A 258 40.19 1.79 -9.84
C CYS A 258 41.71 2.01 -9.95
N ALA A 259 42.53 1.26 -9.22
CA ALA A 259 43.99 1.44 -9.11
C ALA A 259 44.40 2.89 -8.81
N GLN A 260 43.63 3.59 -7.95
CA GLN A 260 43.91 4.96 -7.54
C GLN A 260 44.64 5.02 -6.20
N PRO A 261 45.56 5.99 -6.01
CA PRO A 261 46.22 6.19 -4.73
C PRO A 261 45.21 6.67 -3.66
N LEU A 262 45.31 6.11 -2.46
CA LEU A 262 44.50 6.48 -1.29
C LEU A 262 45.43 6.89 -0.13
N SER A 263 45.16 8.03 0.49
CA SER A 263 45.92 8.57 1.62
C SER A 263 45.05 8.66 2.86
N LEU A 264 45.65 8.46 4.03
CA LEU A 264 45.01 8.64 5.34
C LEU A 264 45.84 9.64 6.17
N ALA A 265 45.16 10.60 6.78
CA ALA A 265 45.75 11.54 7.73
C ALA A 265 45.07 11.39 9.09
N PHE A 266 45.84 11.47 10.17
CA PHE A 266 45.35 11.44 11.54
C PHE A 266 45.80 12.71 12.26
N PHE A 267 44.90 13.32 13.01
CA PHE A 267 45.14 14.54 13.78
C PHE A 267 44.79 14.27 15.24
N ASP A 268 45.59 14.80 16.16
CA ASP A 268 45.34 14.75 17.59
C ASP A 268 45.49 16.16 18.17
N ILE A 269 44.72 16.48 19.22
CA ILE A 269 44.78 17.80 19.87
C ILE A 269 45.87 17.75 20.95
N ASP A 270 46.96 18.45 20.71
CA ASP A 270 48.07 18.53 21.66
C ASP A 270 47.60 19.10 23.01
N HIS A 271 48.07 18.46 24.09
CA HIS A 271 47.80 18.88 25.47
C HIS A 271 46.31 18.97 25.89
N PHE A 272 45.39 18.31 25.17
CA PHE A 272 43.94 18.36 25.46
C PHE A 272 43.58 17.98 26.92
N LYS A 273 44.31 17.03 27.51
CA LYS A 273 44.15 16.67 28.94
C LYS A 273 44.40 17.85 29.88
N SER A 274 45.40 18.70 29.58
CA SER A 274 45.69 19.88 30.39
C SER A 274 44.55 20.89 30.38
N VAL A 275 43.86 21.02 29.24
CA VAL A 275 42.69 21.90 29.11
C VAL A 275 41.56 21.39 30.00
N ASN A 276 41.22 20.10 29.90
CA ASN A 276 40.20 19.46 30.73
C ASN A 276 40.50 19.57 32.24
N ASP A 277 41.75 19.28 32.64
CA ASP A 277 42.15 19.28 34.04
C ASP A 277 42.14 20.72 34.64
N THR A 278 42.37 21.76 33.84
CA THR A 278 42.43 23.16 34.30
C THR A 278 41.08 23.88 34.25
N HIS A 279 40.30 23.65 33.19
CA HIS A 279 39.08 24.42 32.89
C HIS A 279 37.80 23.59 32.95
N GLY A 280 37.90 22.29 33.27
CA GLY A 280 36.79 21.35 33.29
C GLY A 280 36.45 20.78 31.91
N HIS A 281 35.71 19.66 31.90
CA HIS A 281 35.33 18.96 30.67
C HIS A 281 34.50 19.81 29.70
N ASP A 282 33.57 20.63 30.21
CA ASP A 282 32.77 21.53 29.38
C ASP A 282 33.63 22.54 28.59
N ALA A 283 34.83 22.86 29.07
CA ALA A 283 35.76 23.72 28.35
C ALA A 283 36.52 22.94 27.26
N GLY A 284 36.89 21.69 27.51
CA GLY A 284 37.45 20.81 26.48
C GLY A 284 36.47 20.52 25.36
N ASP A 285 35.19 20.35 25.66
CA ASP A 285 34.13 20.13 24.66
C ASP A 285 33.97 21.30 23.66
N ARG A 286 34.45 22.50 24.01
CA ARG A 286 34.38 23.70 23.14
C ARG A 286 35.63 23.92 22.28
N VAL A 287 36.73 23.22 22.54
CA VAL A 287 38.01 23.33 21.80
C VAL A 287 37.98 22.43 20.58
#